data_AF-A0A258ESI1-F1
#
_entry.id   AF-A0A258ESI1-F1
#
_cell.length_a   1.000
_cell.length_b   1.000
_cell.length_c   1.000
_cell.angle_alpha   90.00
_cell.angle_beta   90.00
_cell.angle_gamma   90.00
#
_symmetry.space_group_name_H-M   'P 1'
#
loop_
_entity.id
_entity.type
_entity.pdbx_description
1 polymer ?
#
loop_
_entity_poly.entity_id
_entity_poly.type
_entity_poly.pdbx_seq_one_letter_code
_entity_poly.pdbx_strand_id
1 'polypeptide(L)'
;MKNSKKIFSFIDGPITANNPMGLHHAWGRTYKDLWRRYKNMQGYKQNFQNGFDCQGLWVEVEVEKELGFRNKKDIEEFGIAKFVQLCRDRV
;
A
#
# COMPACT_ATOMS: atom_id res chain seq x y z
N MET A 1 17.92 -1.47 17.61
CA MET A 1 18.42 -0.75 18.80
C MET A 1 18.26 0.77 18.64
N LYS A 2 17.53 1.46 19.53
CA LYS A 2 17.21 2.91 19.39
C LYS A 2 18.45 3.83 19.31
N ASN A 3 19.56 3.43 19.94
CA ASN A 3 20.79 4.22 20.09
C ASN A 3 22.01 3.69 19.29
N SER A 4 21.80 2.83 18.28
CA SER A 4 22.93 2.33 17.48
C SER A 4 23.47 3.42 16.53
N LYS A 5 24.80 3.50 16.41
CA LYS A 5 25.51 4.37 15.45
C LYS A 5 25.40 3.86 14.00
N LYS A 6 25.11 2.57 13.80
CA LYS A 6 24.97 1.96 12.47
C LYS A 6 23.50 1.97 12.06
N ILE A 7 23.18 2.54 10.89
CA ILE A 7 21.82 2.65 10.38
C ILE A 7 21.65 1.78 9.15
N PHE A 8 20.57 1.01 9.11
CA PHE A 8 20.12 0.29 7.92
C PHE A 8 18.76 0.86 7.53
N SER A 9 18.69 1.49 6.36
CA SER A 9 17.45 2.01 5.78
C SER A 9 16.93 1.03 4.75
N PHE A 10 15.66 0.67 4.88
CA PHE A 10 14.95 -0.18 3.94
C PHE A 10 13.62 0.48 3.60
N ILE A 11 13.40 0.70 2.30
CA ILE A 11 12.17 1.27 1.77
C ILE A 11 11.36 0.09 1.23
N ASP A 12 10.23 -0.19 1.89
CA ASP A 12 9.31 -1.20 1.41
C ASP A 12 8.44 -0.61 0.31
N GLY A 13 8.36 -1.30 -0.84
CA GLY A 13 7.37 -0.98 -1.87
C GLY A 13 5.97 -1.24 -1.30
N PRO A 14 5.10 -0.21 -1.22
CA PRO A 14 3.79 -0.34 -0.63
C PRO A 14 2.93 -1.33 -1.43
N ILE A 15 2.05 -2.04 -0.75
CA ILE A 15 1.06 -2.89 -1.41
C ILE A 15 -0.16 -2.04 -1.79
N THR A 16 -0.69 -2.22 -2.99
CA THR A 16 -1.93 -1.54 -3.39
C THR A 16 -3.10 -2.03 -2.55
N ALA A 17 -3.87 -1.10 -2.00
CA ALA A 17 -5.01 -1.38 -1.12
C ALA A 17 -6.29 -1.69 -1.91
N ASN A 18 -6.22 -2.67 -2.83
CA ASN A 18 -7.36 -3.02 -3.69
C ASN A 18 -7.92 -4.43 -3.44
N ASN A 19 -7.08 -5.39 -3.06
CA ASN A 19 -7.45 -6.80 -2.99
C ASN A 19 -6.73 -7.53 -1.82
N PRO A 20 -7.28 -8.66 -1.35
CA PRO A 20 -6.63 -9.51 -0.36
C PRO A 20 -5.27 -10.03 -0.84
N MET A 21 -4.36 -10.25 0.11
CA MET A 21 -3.01 -10.68 -0.22
C MET A 21 -2.96 -12.13 -0.73
N GLY A 22 -2.50 -12.34 -1.96
CA GLY A 22 -2.14 -13.67 -2.49
C GLY A 22 -0.75 -14.17 -2.06
N LEU A 23 -0.48 -15.46 -2.32
CA LEU A 23 0.77 -16.15 -1.96
C LEU A 23 2.03 -15.46 -2.50
N HIS A 24 1.95 -14.86 -3.68
CA HIS A 24 3.07 -14.13 -4.28
C HIS A 24 3.53 -12.93 -3.44
N HIS A 25 2.63 -12.27 -2.70
CA HIS A 25 3.04 -11.22 -1.75
C HIS A 25 3.79 -11.79 -0.54
N ALA A 26 3.41 -12.99 -0.08
CA ALA A 26 4.09 -13.64 1.03
C ALA A 26 5.56 -13.92 0.69
N TRP A 27 5.84 -14.34 -0.54
CA TRP A 27 7.21 -14.54 -1.02
C TRP A 27 8.04 -13.25 -0.92
N GLY A 28 7.56 -12.15 -1.52
CA GLY A 28 8.24 -10.86 -1.44
C GLY A 28 8.43 -10.36 0.00
N ARG A 29 7.40 -10.46 0.85
CA ARG A 29 7.47 -10.07 2.26
C ARG A 29 8.47 -10.91 3.06
N THR A 30 8.59 -12.20 2.76
CA THR A 30 9.51 -13.10 3.47
C THR A 30 10.97 -12.70 3.27
N TYR A 31 11.37 -12.37 2.04
CA TYR A 31 12.74 -11.89 1.79
C TYR A 31 13.03 -10.56 2.47
N LYS A 32 12.08 -9.63 2.41
CA LYS A 32 12.19 -8.32 3.06
C LYS A 32 12.34 -8.47 4.57
N ASP A 33 11.52 -9.31 5.20
CA ASP A 33 11.59 -9.59 6.63
C ASP A 33 12.93 -10.24 7.03
N LEU A 34 13.38 -11.25 6.28
CA LEU A 34 14.66 -11.94 6.53
C LEU A 34 15.84 -10.96 6.58
N TRP A 35 15.92 -10.05 5.61
CA TRP A 35 17.05 -9.11 5.55
C TRP A 35 17.01 -8.07 6.65
N ARG A 36 15.81 -7.57 6.96
CA ARG A 36 15.60 -6.63 8.07
C ARG A 36 15.98 -7.27 9.41
N ARG A 37 15.55 -8.51 9.66
CA ARG A 37 15.92 -9.26 10.87
C ARG A 37 17.43 -9.51 10.94
N TYR A 38 18.04 -9.94 9.84
CA TYR A 38 19.49 -10.13 9.77
C TYR A 38 20.25 -8.86 10.16
N LYS A 39 19.89 -7.71 9.59
CA LYS A 39 20.49 -6.42 9.95
C LYS A 39 20.18 -5.99 11.38
N ASN A 40 19.02 -6.34 11.91
CA ASN A 40 18.67 -6.02 13.29
C ASN A 40 19.55 -6.80 14.27
N MET A 41 19.79 -8.08 14.00
CA MET A 41 20.70 -8.94 14.79
C MET A 41 22.16 -8.45 14.74
N GLN A 42 22.58 -7.84 13.64
CA GLN A 42 23.90 -7.19 13.53
C GLN A 42 23.99 -5.84 14.28
N GLY A 43 22.94 -5.44 15.01
CA GLY A 43 22.92 -4.22 15.83
C GLY A 43 22.63 -2.93 15.07
N TYR A 44 22.11 -3.00 13.83
CA TYR A 44 21.72 -1.78 13.09
C TYR A 44 20.43 -1.17 13.66
N LYS A 45 20.37 0.17 13.71
CA LYS A 45 19.13 0.93 13.87
C LYS A 45 18.39 0.93 12.54
N GLN A 46 17.09 0.68 12.58
CA GLN A 46 16.23 0.60 11.40
C GLN A 46 14.80 0.96 11.75
N ASN A 47 14.05 1.45 10.76
CA ASN A 47 12.65 1.84 10.91
C ASN A 47 11.75 0.77 10.28
N PHE A 48 10.92 0.12 11.09
CA PHE A 48 9.91 -0.84 10.66
C PHE A 48 8.68 -0.14 10.12
N GLN A 49 8.82 0.42 8.92
CA GLN A 49 7.74 1.06 8.18
C GLN A 49 7.24 0.14 7.08
N ASN A 50 5.92 -0.08 7.08
CA ASN A 50 5.18 -0.62 5.95
C ASN A 50 4.28 0.51 5.40
N GLY A 51 3.82 0.37 4.17
CA GLY A 51 2.92 1.32 3.53
C GLY A 51 1.87 0.63 2.68
N PHE A 52 0.79 1.36 2.43
CA PHE A 52 -0.24 1.01 1.47
C PHE A 52 -0.25 2.05 0.35
N ASP A 53 -0.45 1.59 -0.87
CA ASP A 53 -0.68 2.44 -2.03
C ASP A 53 -2.20 2.55 -2.22
N CYS A 54 -2.72 3.71 -1.86
CA CYS A 54 -4.15 3.96 -1.67
C CYS A 54 -4.77 4.76 -2.81
N GLN A 55 -3.97 5.16 -3.81
CA GLN A 55 -4.39 6.12 -4.83
C GLN A 55 -4.31 5.54 -6.24
N GLY A 56 -4.98 6.24 -7.16
CA GLY A 56 -4.89 5.99 -8.59
C GLY A 56 -5.84 4.91 -9.10
N LEU A 57 -5.58 4.53 -10.35
CA LEU A 57 -6.55 3.84 -11.20
C LEU A 57 -7.02 2.50 -10.64
N TRP A 58 -6.16 1.77 -9.91
CA TRP A 58 -6.50 0.47 -9.34
C TRP A 58 -7.61 0.52 -8.29
N VAL A 59 -7.74 1.65 -7.59
CA VAL A 59 -8.82 1.87 -6.61
C VAL A 59 -10.02 2.49 -7.31
N GLU A 60 -9.79 3.50 -8.15
CA GLU A 60 -10.85 4.24 -8.85
C GLU A 60 -11.69 3.35 -9.76
N VAL A 61 -11.06 2.47 -10.56
CA VAL A 61 -11.77 1.57 -11.49
C VAL A 61 -12.64 0.55 -10.76
N GLU A 62 -12.24 0.11 -9.57
CA GLU A 62 -13.07 -0.81 -8.79
C GLU A 62 -14.32 -0.11 -8.25
N VAL A 63 -14.20 1.14 -7.79
CA VAL A 63 -15.36 1.96 -7.38
C VAL A 63 -16.26 2.28 -8.57
N GLU A 64 -15.70 2.60 -9.74
CA GLU A 64 -16.45 2.79 -10.98
C GLU A 64 -17.28 1.54 -11.34
N LYS A 65 -16.69 0.34 -11.23
CA LYS A 65 -17.40 -0.93 -11.47
C LYS A 65 -18.54 -1.16 -10.48
N GLU A 66 -18.33 -0.87 -9.20
CA GLU A 66 -19.37 -1.04 -8.16
C GLU A 66 -20.56 -0.09 -8.38
N LEU A 67 -20.29 1.12 -8.87
CA LEU A 67 -21.32 2.12 -9.21
C LEU A 67 -21.91 1.92 -10.61
N GLY A 68 -21.35 1.01 -11.42
CA GLY A 68 -21.79 0.74 -12.78
C GLY A 68 -21.47 1.87 -13.78
N PHE A 69 -20.49 2.72 -13.47
CA PHE A 69 -20.07 3.83 -14.33
C PHE A 69 -19.33 3.30 -15.57
N ARG A 70 -19.55 3.96 -16.70
CA ARG A 70 -18.94 3.60 -17.99
C ARG A 70 -18.04 4.70 -18.52
N ASN A 71 -18.35 5.94 -18.17
CA ASN A 71 -17.68 7.12 -18.68
C ASN A 71 -17.31 8.06 -17.52
N LYS A 72 -16.28 8.89 -17.73
CA LYS A 72 -15.84 9.89 -16.73
C LYS A 72 -16.93 10.91 -16.38
N LYS A 73 -17.86 11.18 -17.30
CA LYS A 73 -19.00 12.07 -17.06
C LYS A 73 -19.93 11.56 -15.96
N ASP A 74 -20.05 10.24 -15.81
CA ASP A 74 -20.89 9.64 -14.78
C ASP A 74 -20.36 9.99 -13.37
N ILE A 75 -19.03 10.09 -13.22
CA ILE A 75 -18.35 10.52 -11.98
C ILE A 75 -18.62 12.01 -11.71
N GLU A 76 -18.56 12.84 -12.74
CA GLU A 76 -18.82 14.27 -12.63
C GLU A 76 -20.29 14.53 -12.21
N GLU A 77 -21.25 13.82 -12.83
CA GLU A 77 -22.68 13.88 -12.50
C GLU A 77 -22.98 13.33 -11.10
N PHE A 78 -22.33 12.24 -10.69
CA PHE A 78 -22.44 11.68 -9.34
C PHE A 78 -21.87 12.63 -8.27
N GLY A 79 -20.82 13.36 -8.65
CA GLY A 79 -20.10 14.33 -7.82
C GLY A 79 -18.75 13.80 -7.37
N ILE A 80 -17.69 14.52 -7.76
CA ILE A 80 -16.29 14.16 -7.49
C ILE A 80 -16.02 13.92 -6.00
N ALA A 81 -16.56 14.77 -5.12
CA ALA A 81 -16.34 14.64 -3.69
C ALA A 81 -16.93 13.34 -3.12
N LYS A 82 -18.09 12.90 -3.61
CA LYS A 82 -18.72 11.64 -3.19
C LYS A 82 -17.92 10.45 -3.72
N PHE A 83 -17.47 10.51 -4.97
CA PHE A 83 -16.63 9.47 -5.56
C PHE A 83 -15.30 9.30 -4.81
N VAL A 84 -14.60 10.40 -4.51
CA VAL A 84 -13.35 10.38 -3.73
C VAL A 84 -13.56 9.81 -2.33
N GLN A 85 -14.71 10.10 -1.69
CA GLN A 85 -15.03 9.52 -0.39
C GLN A 85 -15.17 8.00 -0.48
N LEU A 86 -15.89 7.49 -1.49
CA LEU A 86 -16.02 6.05 -1.72
C LEU A 86 -14.66 5.38 -2.02
N CYS A 87 -13.81 6.01 -2.82
CA CYS A 87 -12.44 5.53 -3.05
C CYS A 87 -11.62 5.45 -1.75
N ARG A 88 -11.80 6.40 -0.83
CA ARG A 88 -11.13 6.37 0.48
C ARG A 88 -11.69 5.31 1.41
N ASP A 89 -13.01 5.12 1.42
CA ASP A 89 -13.67 4.15 2.29
C ASP A 89 -13.34 2.69 1.90
N ARG A 90 -12.85 2.47 0.67
CA ARG A 90 -12.40 1.16 0.17
C ARG A 90 -11.01 0.75 0.67
N VAL A 91 -10.17 1.72 1.02
CA VAL A 91 -8.75 1.54 1.37
C VAL A 91 -8.59 1.26 2.87
#